data_AF-A0A1B2I9E9-F1
#
_entry.id   AF-A0A1B2I9E9-F1
#
_cell.length_a   1.000
_cell.length_b   1.000
_cell.length_c   1.000
_cell.angle_alpha   90.00
_cell.angle_beta   90.00
_cell.angle_gamma   90.00
#
_symmetry.space_group_name_H-M   'P 1'
#
loop_
_entity.id
_entity.type
_entity.pdbx_description
1 polymer ?
#
loop_
_entity_poly.entity_id
_entity_poly.type
_entity_poly.pdbx_seq_one_letter_code
_entity_poly.pdbx_strand_id
1 'polypeptide(L)'
;MHGALYQRAESLGYECAGFEIVSEAGMDILRLYLEMPGGIDIEDCERVSREVSEYLDTIEDDLPERYFLEISSPGLERPLFVIEDYRRFEGKEAQIYLKKGGRTLKGTLSGTTPDDEAVIMTSEGERRVSLDDIKRAHLIYIPQTGQKKTFKKIPKKKK
;
A
#
# COMPACT_ATOMS: atom_id res chain seq x y z
N MET A 1 11.80 -14.17 -5.98
CA MET A 1 11.13 -13.06 -6.69
C MET A 1 11.09 -11.75 -5.92
N HIS A 2 10.60 -11.74 -4.67
CA HIS A 2 10.32 -10.50 -3.92
C HIS A 2 11.48 -9.48 -3.91
N GLY A 3 12.68 -9.83 -3.45
CA GLY A 3 13.76 -8.84 -3.32
C GLY A 3 14.21 -8.17 -4.62
N ALA A 4 14.14 -8.86 -5.76
CA ALA A 4 14.66 -8.33 -7.01
C ALA A 4 13.77 -7.24 -7.63
N LEU A 5 12.45 -7.32 -7.44
CA LEU A 5 11.53 -6.27 -7.89
C LEU A 5 11.75 -4.96 -7.11
N TYR A 6 11.99 -5.06 -5.80
CA TYR A 6 12.33 -3.90 -4.98
C TYR A 6 13.64 -3.28 -5.47
N GLN A 7 14.68 -4.09 -5.69
CA GLN A 7 15.97 -3.61 -6.17
C GLN A 7 15.89 -2.89 -7.53
N ARG A 8 15.03 -3.33 -8.45
CA ARG A 8 14.85 -2.66 -9.75
C ARG A 8 14.26 -1.27 -9.60
N ALA A 9 13.23 -1.11 -8.77
CA ALA A 9 12.65 0.20 -8.47
C ALA A 9 13.66 1.10 -7.73
N GLU A 10 14.37 0.57 -6.73
CA GLU A 10 15.35 1.30 -5.95
C GLU A 10 16.56 1.75 -6.77
N SER A 11 17.01 0.94 -7.74
CA SER A 11 18.11 1.30 -8.64
C SER A 11 17.78 2.51 -9.53
N LEU A 12 16.50 2.79 -9.74
CA LEU A 12 16.02 3.95 -10.47
C LEU A 12 15.71 5.14 -9.55
N GLY A 13 15.87 4.99 -8.22
CA GLY A 13 15.64 6.02 -7.22
C GLY A 13 14.22 6.08 -6.66
N TYR A 14 13.40 5.04 -6.86
CA TYR A 14 12.05 4.94 -6.32
C TYR A 14 11.99 3.98 -5.13
N GLU A 15 11.14 4.27 -4.14
CA GLU A 15 10.86 3.34 -3.05
C GLU A 15 9.72 2.40 -3.48
N CYS A 16 9.96 1.09 -3.47
CA CYS A 16 8.90 0.11 -3.72
C CYS A 16 8.13 -0.12 -2.43
N ALA A 17 6.87 0.32 -2.37
CA ALA A 17 5.99 0.05 -1.25
C ALA A 17 5.59 -1.43 -1.18
N GLY A 18 5.52 -2.09 -2.35
CA GLY A 18 5.29 -3.52 -2.48
C GLY A 18 4.57 -3.88 -3.76
N PHE A 19 4.21 -5.16 -3.91
CA PHE A 19 3.48 -5.65 -5.08
C PHE A 19 2.43 -6.67 -4.71
N GLU A 20 1.40 -6.78 -5.54
CA GLU A 20 0.35 -7.79 -5.42
C GLU A 20 -0.04 -8.33 -6.80
N ILE A 21 -0.47 -9.59 -6.84
CA ILE A 21 -1.11 -10.18 -8.01
C ILE A 21 -2.60 -10.21 -7.74
N VAL A 22 -3.38 -9.53 -8.59
CA VAL A 22 -4.83 -9.46 -8.50
C VAL A 22 -5.46 -10.00 -9.78
N SER A 23 -6.48 -10.85 -9.64
CA SER A 23 -7.26 -11.32 -10.79
C SER A 23 -8.53 -10.48 -10.91
N GLU A 24 -8.54 -9.54 -11.85
CA GLU A 24 -9.65 -8.61 -12.10
C GLU A 24 -10.24 -8.86 -13.49
N ALA A 25 -11.56 -8.95 -13.62
CA ALA A 25 -12.26 -9.17 -14.89
C ALA A 25 -11.75 -10.37 -15.74
N GLY A 26 -11.20 -11.40 -15.09
CA GLY A 26 -10.66 -12.58 -15.78
C GLY A 26 -9.23 -12.40 -16.31
N MET A 27 -8.52 -11.36 -15.88
CA MET A 27 -7.13 -11.08 -16.22
C MET A 27 -6.31 -11.01 -14.94
N ASP A 28 -5.11 -11.59 -14.95
CA ASP A 28 -4.15 -11.43 -13.86
C ASP A 28 -3.38 -10.13 -14.05
N ILE A 29 -3.26 -9.36 -12.98
CA ILE A 29 -2.57 -8.06 -12.96
C ILE A 29 -1.50 -8.15 -11.89
N LEU A 30 -0.24 -7.98 -12.30
CA LEU A 30 0.88 -7.76 -11.39
C LEU A 30 0.96 -6.25 -11.13
N ARG A 31 0.51 -5.82 -9.96
CA ARG A 31 0.50 -4.43 -9.55
C ARG A 31 1.70 -4.13 -8.65
N LEU A 32 2.55 -3.20 -9.06
CA LEU A 32 3.63 -2.64 -8.25
C LEU A 32 3.24 -1.26 -7.72
N TYR A 33 3.52 -1.03 -6.44
CA TYR A 33 3.29 0.24 -5.76
C TYR A 33 4.60 0.99 -5.54
N LEU A 34 4.70 2.20 -6.10
CA LEU A 34 5.88 3.05 -5.98
C LEU A 34 5.61 4.30 -5.15
N GLU A 35 6.61 4.70 -4.37
CA GLU A 35 6.61 5.91 -3.56
C GLU A 35 7.89 6.71 -3.84
N MET A 36 7.76 8.04 -3.95
CA MET A 36 8.90 8.96 -4.07
C MET A 36 8.58 10.25 -3.31
N PRO A 37 9.58 10.87 -2.64
CA PRO A 37 9.43 12.21 -2.08
C PRO A 37 9.13 13.23 -3.20
N GLY A 38 7.87 13.65 -3.29
CA GLY A 38 7.39 14.57 -4.34
C GLY A 38 6.21 14.04 -5.15
N GLY A 39 5.89 12.76 -5.02
CA GLY A 39 4.88 12.08 -5.83
C GLY A 39 5.52 11.32 -7.00
N ILE A 40 4.67 10.57 -7.71
CA ILE A 40 5.04 9.79 -8.89
C ILE A 40 4.24 10.36 -10.07
N ASP A 41 4.92 10.73 -11.16
CA ASP A 41 4.29 11.16 -12.40
C ASP A 41 4.18 10.00 -13.41
N ILE A 42 3.52 10.22 -14.55
CA ILE A 42 3.34 9.20 -15.57
C ILE A 42 4.67 8.77 -16.20
N GLU A 43 5.61 9.70 -16.35
CA GLU A 43 6.95 9.42 -16.88
C GLU A 43 7.74 8.47 -15.96
N ASP A 44 7.55 8.59 -14.65
CA ASP A 44 8.17 7.71 -13.65
C ASP A 44 7.58 6.29 -13.74
N CYS A 45 6.25 6.18 -13.87
CA CYS A 45 5.57 4.91 -14.08
C CYS A 45 6.07 4.22 -15.36
N GLU A 46 6.25 4.95 -16.45
CA GLU A 46 6.77 4.40 -17.71
C GLU A 46 8.21 3.87 -17.56
N ARG A 47 9.07 4.61 -16.86
CA ARG A 47 10.46 4.20 -16.62
C ARG A 47 10.55 2.90 -15.84
N VAL A 48 9.84 2.83 -14.70
CA VAL A 48 9.87 1.63 -13.86
C VAL A 48 9.17 0.47 -14.56
N SER A 49 8.09 0.71 -15.30
CA SER A 49 7.40 -0.32 -16.08
C SER A 49 8.35 -1.00 -17.09
N ARG A 50 9.18 -0.24 -17.80
CA ARG A 50 10.15 -0.79 -18.75
C ARG A 50 11.20 -1.66 -18.06
N GLU A 51 11.87 -1.14 -17.04
CA GLU A 51 12.92 -1.86 -16.30
C GLU A 51 12.36 -3.14 -15.63
N VAL A 52 11.18 -3.05 -15.02
CA VAL A 52 10.52 -4.19 -14.39
C VAL A 52 10.07 -5.22 -15.43
N SER A 53 9.51 -4.78 -16.56
CA SER A 53 9.12 -5.68 -17.65
C SER A 53 10.32 -6.43 -18.23
N GLU A 54 11.45 -5.76 -18.46
CA GLU A 54 12.68 -6.41 -18.92
C GLU A 54 13.18 -7.45 -17.92
N TYR A 55 13.10 -7.14 -16.62
CA TYR A 55 13.45 -8.11 -15.58
C TYR A 55 12.49 -9.31 -15.55
N LEU A 56 11.17 -9.08 -15.65
CA LEU A 56 10.17 -10.14 -15.63
C LEU A 56 10.31 -11.11 -16.81
N ASP A 57 10.73 -10.63 -17.99
CA ASP A 57 11.04 -11.46 -19.17
C ASP A 57 12.19 -12.45 -18.90
N THR A 58 13.10 -12.13 -17.97
CA THR A 58 14.20 -13.03 -17.58
C THR A 58 13.79 -14.13 -16.59
N ILE A 59 12.60 -14.04 -16.00
CA ILE A 59 12.11 -14.92 -14.94
C ILE A 59 10.72 -15.49 -15.26
N GLU A 60 10.63 -16.26 -16.35
CA GLU A 60 9.36 -16.77 -16.87
C GLU A 60 8.66 -17.80 -15.95
N ASP A 61 9.36 -18.52 -15.08
CA ASP A 61 8.84 -19.73 -14.41
C ASP A 61 7.89 -19.46 -13.21
N ASP A 62 7.85 -18.24 -12.67
CA ASP A 62 7.15 -17.90 -11.41
C ASP A 62 5.99 -16.89 -11.62
N LEU A 63 5.62 -16.61 -12.88
CA LEU A 63 4.53 -15.69 -13.26
C LEU A 63 3.35 -16.40 -13.93
N PRO A 64 2.15 -15.79 -13.92
CA PRO A 64 1.03 -16.28 -14.72
C PRO A 64 1.39 -16.30 -16.21
N GLU A 65 0.86 -17.26 -16.96
CA GLU A 65 1.09 -17.39 -18.41
C GLU A 65 0.65 -16.13 -19.19
N ARG A 66 -0.33 -15.39 -18.65
CA ARG A 66 -0.75 -14.08 -19.16
C ARG A 66 -1.06 -13.15 -18.00
N TYR A 67 -0.41 -12.00 -17.98
CA TYR A 67 -0.69 -10.95 -17.00
C TYR A 67 -0.53 -9.56 -17.61
N PHE A 68 -1.08 -8.56 -16.91
CA PHE A 68 -0.81 -7.15 -17.16
C PHE A 68 0.09 -6.61 -16.06
N LEU A 69 1.15 -5.89 -16.43
CA LEU A 69 1.96 -5.12 -15.48
C LEU A 69 1.31 -3.76 -15.24
N GLU A 70 1.01 -3.44 -13.98
CA GLU A 70 0.49 -2.13 -13.58
C GLU A 70 1.44 -1.48 -12.58
N ILE A 71 1.86 -0.25 -12.86
CA ILE A 71 2.67 0.57 -11.95
C ILE A 71 1.77 1.69 -11.42
N SER A 72 1.64 1.77 -10.09
CA SER A 72 0.77 2.76 -9.46
C SER A 72 1.40 3.37 -8.21
N SER A 73 1.00 4.59 -7.87
CA SER A 73 1.27 5.13 -6.54
C SER A 73 0.27 4.55 -5.53
N PRO A 74 0.68 4.21 -4.30
CA PRO A 74 -0.22 3.60 -3.32
C PRO A 74 -1.32 4.54 -2.80
N GLY A 75 -1.19 5.86 -3.01
CA GLY A 75 -2.23 6.84 -2.70
C GLY A 75 -2.56 6.96 -1.20
N LEU A 76 -3.78 7.42 -0.90
CA LEU A 76 -4.28 7.59 0.47
C LEU A 76 -4.55 6.25 1.17
N GLU A 77 -4.95 5.24 0.41
CA GLU A 77 -5.25 3.90 0.90
C GLU A 77 -4.04 2.99 0.74
N ARG A 78 -2.90 3.45 1.26
CA ARG A 78 -1.60 2.81 1.09
C ARG A 78 -1.67 1.36 1.60
N PRO A 79 -1.45 0.34 0.76
CA PRO A 79 -1.35 -1.04 1.22
C PRO A 79 -0.17 -1.22 2.19
N LEU A 80 -0.29 -2.17 3.11
CA LEU A 80 0.73 -2.55 4.09
C LEU A 80 1.16 -3.99 3.76
N PHE A 81 2.45 -4.17 3.45
CA PHE A 81 2.97 -5.45 2.98
C PHE A 81 3.94 -6.08 3.98
N VAL A 82 4.82 -5.27 4.59
CA VAL A 82 5.87 -5.73 5.49
C VAL A 82 5.63 -5.24 6.91
N ILE A 83 6.20 -5.93 7.91
CA ILE A 83 6.04 -5.56 9.33
C ILE A 83 6.52 -4.12 9.61
N GLU A 84 7.55 -3.68 8.87
CA GLU A 84 8.07 -2.32 8.95
C GLU A 84 7.05 -1.26 8.56
N ASP A 85 6.09 -1.57 7.66
CA ASP A 85 5.00 -0.65 7.34
C ASP A 85 4.13 -0.38 8.58
N TYR A 86 3.78 -1.43 9.33
CA TYR A 86 2.94 -1.31 10.53
C TYR A 86 3.63 -0.50 11.63
N ARG A 87 4.97 -0.58 11.69
CA ARG A 87 5.78 0.24 12.60
C ARG A 87 5.89 1.69 12.11
N ARG A 88 6.13 1.91 10.82
CA ARG A 88 6.25 3.25 10.20
C ARG A 88 4.96 4.05 10.32
N PHE A 89 3.81 3.38 10.24
CA PHE A 89 2.48 4.00 10.28
C PHE A 89 1.77 3.83 11.64
N GLU A 90 2.52 3.63 12.72
CA GLU A 90 1.97 3.68 14.08
C GLU A 90 1.19 4.98 14.32
N GLY A 91 0.02 4.85 14.94
CA GLY A 91 -0.92 5.95 15.18
C GLY A 91 -1.84 6.29 13.99
N LYS A 92 -1.71 5.60 12.85
CA LYS A 92 -2.65 5.73 11.72
C LYS A 92 -3.77 4.70 11.80
N GLU A 93 -4.91 5.02 11.19
CA GLU A 93 -5.97 4.03 11.00
C GLU A 93 -5.66 3.09 9.83
N ALA A 94 -5.92 1.81 10.04
CA ALA A 94 -5.73 0.76 9.06
C ALA A 94 -6.91 -0.22 9.07
N GLN A 95 -7.13 -0.85 7.91
CA GLN A 95 -8.04 -1.97 7.74
C GLN A 95 -7.22 -3.21 7.40
N ILE A 96 -7.36 -4.26 8.21
CA ILE A 96 -6.64 -5.53 8.06
C ILE A 96 -7.66 -6.63 7.79
N TYR A 97 -7.53 -7.31 6.65
CA TYR A 97 -8.32 -8.47 6.29
C TYR A 97 -7.56 -9.72 6.69
N LEU A 98 -8.15 -10.57 7.53
CA LEU A 98 -7.55 -11.82 7.96
C LEU A 98 -7.86 -12.95 6.97
N LYS A 99 -6.91 -13.87 6.80
CA LYS A 99 -7.08 -15.09 5.99
C LYS A 99 -8.15 -15.98 6.62
N LYS A 100 -8.11 -16.14 7.95
CA LYS A 100 -9.02 -17.03 8.68
C LYS A 100 -10.24 -16.28 9.22
N GLY A 101 -11.40 -16.91 9.05
CA GLY A 101 -12.66 -16.45 9.65
C GLY A 101 -13.31 -15.22 9.01
N GLY A 102 -12.80 -14.74 7.86
CA GLY A 102 -13.39 -13.61 7.11
C GLY A 102 -13.50 -12.32 7.92
N ARG A 103 -12.74 -12.21 9.01
CA ARG A 103 -12.78 -11.06 9.90
C ARG A 103 -11.94 -9.93 9.32
N THR A 104 -12.51 -8.75 9.36
CA THR A 104 -11.81 -7.51 9.06
C THR A 104 -11.62 -6.76 10.37
N LEU A 105 -10.38 -6.40 10.67
CA LEU A 105 -10.06 -5.54 11.80
C LEU A 105 -9.90 -4.12 11.29
N LYS A 106 -10.59 -3.19 11.93
CA LYS A 106 -10.47 -1.76 11.67
C LYS A 106 -10.10 -1.06 12.97
N GLY A 107 -9.09 -0.21 12.91
CA GLY A 107 -8.60 0.48 14.09
C GLY A 107 -7.29 1.21 13.87
N THR A 108 -6.73 1.70 14.96
CA THR A 108 -5.46 2.44 14.94
C THR A 108 -4.28 1.49 15.14
N LEU A 109 -3.29 1.56 14.26
CA LEU A 109 -2.03 0.82 14.41
C LEU A 109 -1.31 1.29 15.68
N SER A 110 -0.97 0.36 16.56
CA SER A 110 -0.25 0.62 17.82
C SER A 110 1.17 0.07 17.80
N GLY A 111 1.71 -0.17 16.60
CA GLY A 111 3.06 -0.65 16.37
C GLY A 111 3.13 -2.16 16.16
N THR A 112 4.25 -2.75 16.55
CA THR A 112 4.58 -4.15 16.31
C THR A 112 5.19 -4.81 17.55
N THR A 113 5.01 -6.12 17.70
CA THR A 113 5.64 -6.89 18.79
C THR A 113 7.06 -7.35 18.40
N PRO A 114 7.87 -7.86 19.35
CA PRO A 114 9.15 -8.49 19.04
C PRO A 114 9.06 -9.77 18.23
N ASP A 115 7.86 -10.35 18.08
CA ASP A 115 7.57 -11.58 17.33
C ASP A 115 6.98 -11.27 15.94
N ASP A 116 7.23 -10.07 15.42
CA ASP A 116 6.73 -9.60 14.11
C ASP A 116 5.19 -9.67 13.96
N GLU A 117 4.46 -9.43 15.06
CA GLU A 117 3.00 -9.27 15.02
C GLU A 117 2.62 -7.80 14.94
N ALA A 118 1.67 -7.46 14.08
CA ALA A 118 1.05 -6.15 14.01
C ALA A 118 0.06 -5.97 15.17
N VAL A 119 0.14 -4.83 15.86
CA VAL A 119 -0.79 -4.47 16.94
C VAL A 119 -1.78 -3.43 16.44
N ILE A 120 -3.08 -3.71 16.58
CA ILE A 120 -4.17 -2.82 16.17
C ILE A 120 -5.16 -2.61 17.31
N MET A 121 -5.47 -1.34 17.59
CA MET A 121 -6.47 -0.92 18.57
C MET A 121 -7.82 -0.78 17.89
N THR A 122 -8.72 -1.75 18.09
CA THR A 122 -10.08 -1.72 17.54
C THR A 122 -11.08 -1.23 18.58
N SER A 123 -12.34 -1.04 18.18
CA SER A 123 -13.43 -0.72 19.12
C SER A 123 -13.72 -1.83 20.14
N GLU A 124 -13.26 -3.06 19.89
CA GLU A 124 -13.38 -4.20 20.82
C GLU A 124 -12.14 -4.38 21.70
N GLY A 125 -11.10 -3.55 21.53
CA GLY A 125 -9.85 -3.59 22.27
C GLY A 125 -8.61 -3.85 21.41
N GLU A 126 -7.46 -4.05 22.07
CA GLU A 126 -6.20 -4.36 21.40
C GLU A 126 -6.25 -5.77 20.79
N ARG A 127 -5.81 -5.89 19.54
CA ARG A 127 -5.62 -7.16 18.84
C ARG A 127 -4.20 -7.23 18.30
N ARG A 128 -3.64 -8.43 18.35
CA ARG A 128 -2.35 -8.78 17.77
C ARG A 128 -2.59 -9.73 16.62
N VAL A 129 -1.90 -9.50 15.51
CA VAL A 129 -2.08 -10.25 14.27
C VAL A 129 -0.72 -10.52 13.67
N SER A 130 -0.36 -11.79 13.54
CA SER A 130 0.83 -12.21 12.81
C SER A 130 0.67 -11.90 11.32
N LEU A 131 1.74 -11.46 10.64
CA LEU A 131 1.69 -11.18 9.20
C LEU A 131 1.18 -12.36 8.38
N ASP A 132 1.47 -13.60 8.80
CA ASP A 132 0.99 -14.78 8.09
C ASP A 132 -0.54 -14.92 8.10
N ASP A 133 -1.23 -14.41 9.12
CA ASP A 133 -2.70 -14.45 9.14
C ASP A 133 -3.33 -13.29 8.34
N ILE A 134 -2.54 -12.32 7.88
CA ILE A 134 -3.01 -11.17 7.12
C ILE A 134 -3.16 -11.55 5.64
N LYS A 135 -4.37 -11.40 5.11
CA LYS A 135 -4.65 -11.57 3.68
C LYS A 135 -4.31 -10.31 2.89
N ARG A 136 -4.69 -9.15 3.41
CA ARG A 136 -4.41 -7.82 2.84
C ARG A 136 -4.60 -6.77 3.93
N ALA A 137 -3.84 -5.69 3.88
CA ALA A 137 -4.04 -4.55 4.76
C ALA A 137 -3.76 -3.24 4.02
N HIS A 138 -4.46 -2.18 4.40
CA HIS A 138 -4.22 -0.83 3.88
C HIS A 138 -4.54 0.23 4.93
N LEU A 139 -3.92 1.40 4.80
CA LEU A 139 -4.26 2.58 5.57
C LEU A 139 -5.64 3.11 5.18
N ILE A 140 -6.38 3.65 6.14
CA ILE A 140 -7.67 4.29 5.90
C ILE A 140 -7.56 5.76 6.29
N TYR A 141 -8.02 6.63 5.42
CA TYR A 141 -8.18 8.03 5.78
C TYR A 141 -9.52 8.22 6.51
N ILE A 142 -9.46 8.48 7.82
CA ILE A 142 -10.59 9.08 8.52
C ILE A 142 -10.49 10.60 8.53
N PRO A 143 -11.50 11.31 7.99
CA PRO A 143 -11.61 12.73 8.24
C PRO A 143 -11.93 12.92 9.73
N GLN A 144 -10.99 13.47 10.48
CA GLN A 144 -11.25 13.85 11.86
C GLN A 144 -12.41 14.85 11.89
N THR A 145 -13.56 14.45 12.41
CA THR A 145 -14.71 15.31 12.67
C THR A 145 -14.37 16.24 13.83
N GLY A 146 -13.57 17.29 13.55
CA GLY A 146 -13.03 18.13 14.62
C GLY A 146 -12.36 19.44 14.24
N GLN A 147 -12.17 19.78 12.96
CA GLN A 147 -11.83 21.16 12.59
C GLN A 147 -12.96 21.79 11.80
N LYS A 148 -13.74 22.64 12.48
CA LYS A 148 -14.52 23.70 11.83
C LYS A 148 -13.55 24.52 10.97
N LYS A 149 -13.43 24.20 9.67
CA LYS A 149 -12.85 25.13 8.70
C LYS A 149 -13.81 26.31 8.63
N THR A 150 -13.52 27.36 9.40
CA THR A 150 -14.15 28.65 9.21
C THR A 150 -13.70 29.15 7.84
N PHE A 151 -14.53 28.95 6.83
CA PHE A 151 -14.32 29.58 5.53
C PHE A 151 -14.42 31.09 5.72
N LYS A 152 -13.27 31.77 5.81
CA LYS A 152 -13.22 33.24 5.79
C LYS A 152 -13.66 33.67 4.40
N LYS A 153 -14.93 34.08 4.28
CA LYS A 153 -15.53 34.64 3.06
C LYS A 153 -14.56 35.66 2.45
N ILE A 154 -14.08 35.35 1.25
CA ILE A 154 -13.34 36.32 0.41
C ILE A 154 -14.35 37.40 0.01
N PRO A 155 -14.11 38.68 0.28
CA PRO A 155 -15.04 39.75 -0.11
C PRO A 155 -15.10 39.83 -1.64
N LYS A 156 -16.31 39.69 -2.19
CA LYS A 156 -16.57 39.93 -3.62
C LYS A 156 -16.24 41.38 -3.93
N LYS A 157 -15.19 41.63 -4.74
CA LYS A 157 -14.97 42.93 -5.37
C LYS A 157 -16.16 43.24 -6.28
N LYS A 158 -16.93 44.27 -5.94
CA LYS A 158 -17.91 44.87 -6.86
C LYS A 158 -17.15 45.53 -8.00
N LYS A 159 -17.55 45.24 -9.23
CA LYS A 159 -17.21 46.02 -10.43
C LYS A 159 -18.43 46.86 -10.77
#